data_AF-A0A842VBH8-F1
#
_entry.id   AF-A0A842VBH8-F1
#
_cell.length_a   1.000
_cell.length_b   1.000
_cell.length_c   1.000
_cell.angle_alpha   90.00
_cell.angle_beta   90.00
_cell.angle_gamma   90.00
#
_symmetry.space_group_name_H-M   'P 1'
#
loop_
_entity.id
_entity.type
_entity.pdbx_description
1 polymer ?
#
loop_
_entity_poly.entity_id
_entity_poly.type
_entity_poly.pdbx_seq_one_letter_code
_entity_poly.pdbx_strand_id
1 'polypeptide(L)'
;MIEIIIGGDICPLGKNESLFKQGNAKGLFNDLLDDFERADLSIINLECPFIKKNTPILKNGPVLGVPNECINGFSEAGIDIFNLANNHILDHGVSGLTNTLKLCEQRGIETFGSGENIKKAEQILIKEINGLRIGFLGIAENEFSIATESTPGANPLNIIRFVRNIKENQGKYDYLIVFLHSGINAYTLPSPKLMETCRFIAEMGAHLIICQHSHCPGCFEKYNDSYIVYGQGNLIFDRKAKKNSLWNKGFLIKFVISDYKNHSFTITPYEQSKDTYGAKKILNENRSNFFNEIKQISEKLSDPLQVRNEWIKLCNERKHGYYFGLFAAYINFRIIKFLNRKFNIFEKIYSTQHLLVLENYFKTESHREIIQTILEEKRKKSEKNKQDSYKKVIS
;
A
#
# COMPACT_ATOMS: atom_id res chain seq x y z
N MET A 1 12.08 -3.41 -27.10
CA MET A 1 11.99 -3.92 -25.72
C MET A 1 12.02 -2.71 -24.82
N ILE A 2 11.09 -2.62 -23.88
CA ILE A 2 10.96 -1.52 -22.90
C ILE A 2 11.17 -2.13 -21.52
N GLU A 3 12.15 -1.65 -20.76
CA GLU A 3 12.43 -2.04 -19.39
C GLU A 3 11.90 -0.99 -18.41
N ILE A 4 10.95 -1.40 -17.56
CA ILE A 4 10.39 -0.57 -16.50
C ILE A 4 10.89 -1.10 -15.15
N ILE A 5 11.57 -0.26 -14.38
CA ILE A 5 11.96 -0.55 -13.00
C ILE A 5 10.97 0.07 -12.03
N ILE A 6 10.48 -0.74 -11.09
CA ILE A 6 9.52 -0.30 -10.09
C ILE A 6 10.06 -0.60 -8.70
N GLY A 7 10.22 0.46 -7.91
CA GLY A 7 10.60 0.42 -6.51
C GLY A 7 9.40 0.45 -5.57
N GLY A 8 9.59 -0.12 -4.38
CA GLY A 8 8.58 -0.14 -3.32
C GLY A 8 8.47 1.21 -2.59
N ASP A 9 7.98 1.15 -1.36
CA ASP A 9 7.72 2.35 -0.57
C ASP A 9 9.01 3.11 -0.23
N ILE A 10 9.05 4.41 -0.54
CA ILE A 10 10.11 5.32 -0.12
C ILE A 10 9.51 6.40 0.77
N CYS A 11 10.12 6.57 1.95
CA CYS A 11 9.91 7.71 2.82
C CYS A 11 11.30 8.19 3.30
N PRO A 12 11.81 9.36 2.83
CA PRO A 12 13.13 9.91 3.14
C PRO A 12 13.37 10.28 4.61
N LEU A 13 13.23 9.31 5.51
CA LEU A 13 13.36 9.47 6.95
C LEU A 13 14.64 8.84 7.49
N GLY A 14 14.86 9.09 8.77
CA GLY A 14 15.90 8.42 9.55
C GLY A 14 17.28 8.80 9.05
N LYS A 15 18.19 7.82 8.95
CA LYS A 15 19.57 8.11 8.55
C LYS A 15 19.69 8.54 7.09
N ASN A 16 18.76 8.16 6.21
CA ASN A 16 18.88 8.42 4.78
C ASN A 16 18.48 9.85 4.37
N GLU A 17 17.81 10.60 5.24
CA GLU A 17 17.33 11.96 4.93
C GLU A 17 18.46 12.86 4.41
N SER A 18 19.64 12.83 5.03
CA SER A 18 20.78 13.64 4.61
C SER A 18 21.27 13.29 3.20
N LEU A 19 21.29 12.01 2.85
CA LEU A 19 21.70 11.54 1.52
C LEU A 19 20.69 11.98 0.44
N PHE A 20 19.40 11.94 0.75
CA PHE A 20 18.36 12.49 -0.13
C PHE A 20 18.56 14.00 -0.36
N LYS A 21 18.79 14.77 0.70
CA LYS A 21 19.03 16.22 0.60
C LYS A 21 20.26 16.55 -0.26
N GLN A 22 21.32 15.76 -0.13
CA GLN A 22 22.58 15.94 -0.84
C GLN A 22 22.55 15.44 -2.28
N GLY A 23 21.49 14.77 -2.73
CA GLY A 23 21.47 14.15 -4.05
C GLY A 23 22.40 12.93 -4.17
N ASN A 24 22.73 12.26 -3.06
CA ASN A 24 23.66 11.12 -3.08
C ASN A 24 22.96 9.82 -3.50
N ALA A 25 22.58 9.72 -4.77
CA ALA A 25 21.91 8.56 -5.35
C ALA A 25 22.71 7.26 -5.14
N LYS A 26 24.03 7.30 -5.31
CA LYS A 26 24.92 6.14 -5.08
C LYS A 26 24.85 5.63 -3.64
N GLY A 27 24.76 6.51 -2.64
CA GLY A 27 24.60 6.13 -1.24
C GLY A 27 23.20 5.60 -0.91
N LEU A 28 22.18 6.04 -1.64
CA LEU A 28 20.78 5.66 -1.45
C LEU A 28 20.44 4.32 -2.11
N PHE A 29 20.88 4.10 -3.34
CA PHE A 29 20.52 2.92 -4.13
C PHE A 29 21.67 1.93 -4.30
N ASN A 30 22.91 2.32 -3.96
CA ASN A 30 24.08 1.45 -4.02
C ASN A 30 24.16 0.68 -5.35
N ASP A 31 24.18 -0.66 -5.31
CA ASP A 31 24.25 -1.54 -6.47
C ASP A 31 22.91 -1.73 -7.20
N LEU A 32 21.82 -1.17 -6.67
CA LEU A 32 20.53 -1.06 -7.35
C LEU A 32 20.48 0.17 -8.27
N LEU A 33 21.38 1.15 -8.11
CA LEU A 33 21.37 2.37 -8.94
C LEU A 33 21.48 2.03 -10.44
N ASP A 34 22.33 1.06 -10.78
CA ASP A 34 22.48 0.55 -12.15
C ASP A 34 21.16 0.05 -12.77
N ASP A 35 20.22 -0.47 -11.96
CA ASP A 35 18.91 -0.89 -12.47
C ASP A 35 18.09 0.33 -12.88
N PHE A 36 18.09 1.40 -12.08
CA PHE A 36 17.37 2.64 -12.39
C PHE A 36 17.96 3.37 -13.59
N GLU A 37 19.29 3.51 -13.67
CA GLU A 37 19.98 4.23 -14.75
C GLU A 37 19.82 3.55 -16.13
N ARG A 38 19.59 2.23 -16.17
CA ARG A 38 19.44 1.46 -17.40
C ARG A 38 17.99 1.31 -17.87
N ALA A 39 17.03 1.62 -17.01
CA ALA A 39 15.62 1.47 -17.33
C ALA A 39 15.19 2.51 -18.36
N ASP A 40 14.23 2.16 -19.22
CA ASP A 40 13.53 3.14 -20.06
C ASP A 40 12.59 4.02 -19.21
N LEU A 41 12.15 3.47 -18.06
CA LEU A 41 11.31 4.18 -17.10
C LEU A 41 11.48 3.63 -15.70
N SER A 42 11.56 4.52 -14.72
CA SER A 42 11.66 4.20 -13.30
C SER A 42 10.52 4.82 -12.49
N ILE A 43 9.87 3.98 -11.67
CA ILE A 43 8.73 4.40 -10.84
C ILE A 43 8.97 3.98 -9.39
N ILE A 44 8.62 4.82 -8.43
CA ILE A 44 8.58 4.47 -7.01
C ILE A 44 7.28 4.92 -6.36
N ASN A 45 6.96 4.40 -5.17
CA ASN A 45 5.90 4.95 -4.33
C ASN A 45 6.48 5.94 -3.33
N LEU A 46 6.11 7.23 -3.46
CA LEU A 46 6.52 8.25 -2.51
C LEU A 46 5.48 8.32 -1.39
N GLU A 47 5.75 7.65 -0.28
CA GLU A 47 4.80 7.48 0.83
C GLU A 47 4.91 8.59 1.88
N CYS A 48 5.08 9.84 1.41
CA CYS A 48 5.00 11.05 2.23
C CYS A 48 4.93 12.30 1.35
N PRO A 49 4.38 13.41 1.84
CA PRO A 49 4.48 14.69 1.16
C PRO A 49 5.85 15.36 1.39
N PHE A 50 6.31 16.11 0.40
CA PHE A 50 7.31 17.16 0.61
C PHE A 50 6.66 18.35 1.31
N ILE A 51 7.31 18.90 2.33
CA ILE A 51 6.76 19.98 3.15
C ILE A 51 7.75 21.12 3.33
N LYS A 52 7.23 22.36 3.26
CA LYS A 52 7.96 23.58 3.65
C LYS A 52 7.90 23.84 5.16
N LYS A 53 6.82 23.40 5.80
CA LYS A 53 6.54 23.53 7.23
C LYS A 53 5.60 22.42 7.68
N ASN A 54 5.63 22.10 8.96
CA ASN A 54 4.73 21.10 9.54
C ASN A 54 3.30 21.64 9.65
N THR A 55 2.37 21.03 8.91
CA THR A 55 0.91 21.25 9.01
C THR A 55 0.14 19.94 9.18
N PRO A 56 0.41 19.17 10.26
CA PRO A 56 -0.13 17.82 10.43
C PRO A 56 -1.67 17.83 10.44
N ILE A 57 -2.28 16.86 9.74
CA ILE A 57 -3.72 16.60 9.88
C ILE A 57 -4.00 15.78 11.14
N LEU A 58 -5.24 15.84 11.60
CA LEU A 58 -5.73 14.95 12.63
C LEU A 58 -6.12 13.61 12.00
N LYS A 59 -5.33 12.55 12.25
CA LYS A 59 -5.55 11.20 11.71
C LYS A 59 -5.19 10.11 12.72
N ASN A 60 -5.61 8.88 12.44
CA ASN A 60 -5.04 7.70 13.09
C ASN A 60 -3.73 7.28 12.39
N GLY A 61 -2.71 6.88 13.16
CA GLY A 61 -1.40 6.50 12.63
C GLY A 61 -0.36 7.63 12.68
N PRO A 62 0.88 7.38 12.19
CA PRO A 62 1.92 8.39 12.17
C PRO A 62 1.61 9.48 11.14
N VAL A 63 2.17 10.67 11.38
CA VAL A 63 2.21 11.76 10.40
C VAL A 63 3.62 11.80 9.81
N LEU A 64 3.71 11.69 8.50
CA LEU A 64 4.95 11.69 7.73
C LEU A 64 5.03 12.93 6.85
N GLY A 65 6.24 13.44 6.67
CA GLY A 65 6.53 14.55 5.78
C GLY A 65 8.03 14.81 5.76
N VAL A 66 8.55 15.22 4.61
CA VAL A 66 10.00 15.39 4.42
C VAL A 66 10.33 16.77 3.82
N PRO A 67 11.50 17.35 4.10
CA PRO A 67 11.90 18.63 3.51
C PRO A 67 12.00 18.55 1.98
N ASN A 68 11.74 19.67 1.29
CA ASN A 68 11.77 19.74 -0.17
C ASN A 68 13.11 19.29 -0.77
N GLU A 69 14.22 19.55 -0.07
CA GLU A 69 15.56 19.18 -0.54
C GLU A 69 15.72 17.67 -0.74
N CYS A 70 14.91 16.84 -0.06
CA CYS A 70 14.94 15.39 -0.25
C CYS A 70 14.63 14.97 -1.69
N ILE A 71 14.00 15.83 -2.51
CA ILE A 71 13.75 15.53 -3.92
C ILE A 71 15.05 15.32 -4.72
N ASN A 72 16.16 15.94 -4.30
CA ASN A 72 17.44 15.86 -4.99
C ASN A 72 17.91 14.41 -5.16
N GLY A 73 17.75 13.58 -4.12
CA GLY A 73 18.15 12.17 -4.17
C GLY A 73 17.37 11.32 -5.16
N PHE A 74 16.13 11.71 -5.50
CA PHE A 74 15.34 11.05 -6.53
C PHE A 74 15.74 11.52 -7.93
N SER A 75 15.93 12.83 -8.12
CA SER A 75 16.39 13.39 -9.40
C SER A 75 17.76 12.85 -9.81
N GLU A 76 18.72 12.80 -8.88
CA GLU A 76 20.06 12.26 -9.15
C GLU A 76 20.07 10.73 -9.37
N ALA A 77 19.05 10.02 -8.90
CA ALA A 77 18.89 8.60 -9.15
C ALA A 77 18.16 8.29 -10.47
N GLY A 78 17.76 9.33 -11.22
CA GLY A 78 17.02 9.18 -12.47
C GLY A 78 15.59 8.69 -12.28
N ILE A 79 14.95 8.96 -11.13
CA ILE A 79 13.56 8.55 -10.90
C ILE A 79 12.60 9.40 -11.74
N ASP A 80 11.85 8.76 -12.64
CA ASP A 80 10.99 9.45 -13.60
C ASP A 80 9.59 9.75 -13.05
N ILE A 81 9.01 8.81 -12.29
CA ILE A 81 7.59 8.88 -11.89
C ILE A 81 7.40 8.50 -10.41
N PHE A 82 6.56 9.27 -9.72
CA PHE A 82 6.01 8.89 -8.41
C PHE A 82 4.56 8.41 -8.49
N ASN A 83 4.30 7.23 -7.93
CA ASN A 83 2.97 6.92 -7.41
C ASN A 83 2.76 7.73 -6.11
N LEU A 84 1.67 8.47 -6.05
CA LEU A 84 1.26 9.25 -4.88
C LEU A 84 -0.07 8.75 -4.26
N ALA A 85 -0.69 7.71 -4.82
CA ALA A 85 -1.86 7.09 -4.24
C ALA A 85 -1.45 6.25 -3.02
N ASN A 86 -1.35 6.88 -1.85
CA ASN A 86 -1.09 6.20 -0.59
C ASN A 86 -1.75 6.92 0.59
N ASN A 87 -1.71 6.29 1.76
CA ASN A 87 -2.37 6.78 2.97
C ASN A 87 -1.63 7.93 3.67
N HIS A 88 -0.42 8.27 3.22
CA HIS A 88 0.43 9.29 3.83
C HIS A 88 0.54 10.59 3.03
N ILE A 89 0.15 10.61 1.75
CA ILE A 89 0.33 11.78 0.88
C ILE A 89 -0.33 13.08 1.38
N LEU A 90 -1.40 12.96 2.20
CA LEU A 90 -2.15 14.09 2.76
C LEU A 90 -1.84 14.35 4.24
N ASP A 91 -0.77 13.77 4.79
CA ASP A 91 -0.43 13.87 6.22
C ASP A 91 -0.20 15.29 6.70
N HIS A 92 0.23 16.19 5.80
CA HIS A 92 0.34 17.62 6.05
C HIS A 92 -0.74 18.46 5.36
N GLY A 93 -1.87 17.83 5.07
CA GLY A 93 -3.05 18.42 4.47
C GLY A 93 -2.84 18.87 3.02
N VAL A 94 -3.76 19.71 2.55
CA VAL A 94 -3.72 20.29 1.19
C VAL A 94 -2.39 20.99 0.93
N SER A 95 -1.84 21.70 1.91
CA SER A 95 -0.56 22.39 1.76
C SER A 95 0.61 21.44 1.47
N GLY A 96 0.61 20.24 2.06
CA GLY A 96 1.62 19.21 1.80
C GLY A 96 1.50 18.67 0.38
N LEU A 97 0.33 18.16 0.01
CA LEU A 97 0.10 17.59 -1.33
C LEU A 97 0.32 18.61 -2.45
N THR A 98 -0.21 19.83 -2.34
CA THR A 98 -0.01 20.87 -3.37
C THR A 98 1.47 21.25 -3.50
N ASN A 99 2.23 21.26 -2.41
CA ASN A 99 3.68 21.49 -2.48
C ASN A 99 4.40 20.33 -3.14
N THR A 100 4.04 19.08 -2.81
CA THR A 100 4.58 17.88 -3.47
C THR A 100 4.38 17.93 -4.98
N LEU A 101 3.14 18.14 -5.45
CA LEU A 101 2.83 18.18 -6.88
C LEU A 101 3.65 19.25 -7.62
N LYS A 102 3.69 20.48 -7.08
CA LYS A 102 4.47 21.58 -7.65
C LYS A 102 5.96 21.30 -7.67
N LEU A 103 6.49 20.66 -6.61
CA LEU A 103 7.91 20.35 -6.52
C LEU A 103 8.30 19.26 -7.53
N CYS A 104 7.45 18.26 -7.73
CA CYS A 104 7.66 17.22 -8.73
C CYS A 104 7.65 17.80 -10.14
N GLU A 105 6.65 18.64 -10.46
CA GLU A 105 6.57 19.38 -11.73
C GLU A 105 7.84 20.21 -11.99
N GLN A 106 8.31 20.96 -10.99
CA GLN A 106 9.54 21.77 -11.10
C GLN A 106 10.81 20.95 -11.33
N ARG A 107 10.82 19.68 -10.92
CA ARG A 107 11.96 18.76 -11.10
C ARG A 107 11.79 17.80 -12.27
N GLY A 108 10.70 17.93 -13.04
CA GLY A 108 10.42 17.04 -14.16
C GLY A 108 10.08 15.61 -13.74
N ILE A 109 9.67 15.39 -12.50
CA ILE A 109 9.20 14.08 -12.02
C ILE A 109 7.68 14.05 -12.21
N GLU A 110 7.20 13.12 -13.02
CA GLU A 110 5.76 12.95 -13.24
C GLU A 110 5.10 12.25 -12.04
N THR A 111 3.79 12.45 -11.88
CA THR A 111 3.07 11.89 -10.73
C THR A 111 1.70 11.36 -11.16
N PHE A 112 1.24 10.31 -10.49
CA PHE A 112 -0.13 9.82 -10.65
C PHE A 112 -0.73 9.35 -9.31
N GLY A 113 -2.04 9.10 -9.29
CA GLY A 113 -2.72 8.53 -8.12
C GLY A 113 -3.12 9.55 -7.04
N SER A 114 -2.81 10.82 -7.21
CA SER A 114 -3.32 11.91 -6.37
C SER A 114 -3.51 13.19 -7.19
N GLY A 115 -4.33 14.12 -6.71
CA GLY A 115 -4.59 15.37 -7.43
C GLY A 115 -5.40 16.37 -6.62
N GLU A 116 -5.77 17.49 -7.24
CA GLU A 116 -6.53 18.58 -6.59
C GLU A 116 -7.98 18.20 -6.28
N ASN A 117 -8.47 17.12 -6.87
CA ASN A 117 -9.78 16.52 -6.64
C ASN A 117 -9.78 15.09 -7.18
N ILE A 118 -10.89 14.39 -6.97
CA ILE A 118 -11.04 12.99 -7.37
C ILE A 118 -10.85 12.74 -8.88
N LYS A 119 -11.30 13.66 -9.75
CA LYS A 119 -11.13 13.54 -11.21
C LYS A 119 -9.68 13.61 -11.63
N LYS A 120 -8.88 14.39 -10.91
CA LYS A 120 -7.42 14.49 -11.11
C LYS A 120 -6.69 13.30 -10.51
N ALA A 121 -7.07 12.88 -9.31
CA ALA A 121 -6.48 11.73 -8.64
C ALA A 121 -6.64 10.43 -9.43
N GLU A 122 -7.79 10.23 -10.09
CA GLU A 122 -8.07 9.02 -10.88
C GLU A 122 -7.46 9.00 -12.29
N GLN A 123 -6.81 10.08 -12.73
CA GLN A 123 -6.28 10.13 -14.10
C GLN A 123 -5.23 9.03 -14.31
N ILE A 124 -5.38 8.29 -15.40
CA ILE A 124 -4.38 7.34 -15.86
C ILE A 124 -3.27 8.16 -16.53
N LEU A 125 -2.06 8.09 -15.97
CA LEU A 125 -0.88 8.64 -16.62
C LEU A 125 -0.51 7.73 -17.78
N ILE A 126 -0.38 8.27 -18.99
CA ILE A 126 -0.04 7.48 -20.19
C ILE A 126 1.30 7.97 -20.71
N LYS A 127 2.26 7.04 -20.80
CA LYS A 127 3.59 7.28 -21.39
C LYS A 127 3.69 6.53 -22.70
N GLU A 128 4.10 7.22 -23.76
CA GLU A 128 4.46 6.58 -25.02
C GLU A 128 5.97 6.35 -25.05
N ILE A 129 6.38 5.07 -25.14
CA ILE A 129 7.79 4.67 -25.20
C ILE A 129 7.92 3.68 -26.35
N ASN A 130 8.81 3.97 -27.30
CA ASN A 130 9.05 3.12 -28.48
C ASN A 130 7.76 2.73 -29.24
N GLY A 131 6.80 3.65 -29.32
CA GLY A 131 5.50 3.47 -30.00
C GLY A 131 4.47 2.65 -29.25
N LEU A 132 4.74 2.23 -28.00
CA LEU A 132 3.78 1.59 -27.10
C LEU A 132 3.31 2.58 -26.03
N ARG A 133 2.01 2.60 -25.76
CA ARG A 133 1.39 3.46 -24.75
C ARG A 133 1.18 2.66 -23.47
N ILE A 134 1.82 3.08 -22.39
CA ILE A 134 1.76 2.41 -21.09
C ILE A 134 0.99 3.31 -20.13
N GLY A 135 -0.13 2.80 -19.63
CA GLY A 135 -0.96 3.46 -18.63
C GLY A 135 -0.53 3.08 -17.20
N PHE A 136 -0.50 4.08 -16.32
CA PHE A 136 -0.22 3.93 -14.88
C PHE A 136 -1.40 4.47 -14.08
N LEU A 137 -1.93 3.66 -13.17
CA LEU A 137 -3.03 4.04 -12.29
C LEU A 137 -2.69 3.72 -10.84
N GLY A 138 -2.79 4.72 -9.97
CA GLY A 138 -2.58 4.59 -8.53
C GLY A 138 -3.91 4.59 -7.81
N ILE A 139 -4.07 3.71 -6.83
CA ILE A 139 -5.26 3.54 -6.00
C ILE A 139 -4.80 3.31 -4.56
N ALA A 140 -5.47 3.92 -3.57
CA ALA A 140 -5.21 3.73 -2.16
C ALA A 140 -6.47 3.27 -1.43
N GLU A 141 -6.32 2.51 -0.34
CA GLU A 141 -7.42 2.25 0.58
C GLU A 141 -8.04 3.54 1.13
N ASN A 142 -9.30 3.47 1.52
CA ASN A 142 -10.05 4.64 1.97
C ASN A 142 -9.64 5.09 3.39
N GLU A 143 -8.43 5.63 3.52
CA GLU A 143 -7.89 6.24 4.74
C GLU A 143 -8.13 7.77 4.76
N PHE A 144 -7.31 8.50 5.53
CA PHE A 144 -7.42 9.95 5.74
C PHE A 144 -6.86 10.80 4.59
N SER A 145 -6.38 10.18 3.51
CA SER A 145 -5.72 10.87 2.40
C SER A 145 -6.58 11.02 1.14
N ILE A 146 -7.81 10.50 1.12
CA ILE A 146 -8.62 10.35 -0.08
C ILE A 146 -9.15 11.69 -0.62
N ALA A 147 -9.04 11.86 -1.94
CA ALA A 147 -9.64 12.98 -2.67
C ALA A 147 -11.17 12.89 -2.69
N THR A 148 -11.83 14.05 -2.70
CA THR A 148 -13.27 14.14 -2.95
C THR A 148 -13.54 14.90 -4.24
N GLU A 149 -14.81 15.10 -4.60
CA GLU A 149 -15.19 15.97 -5.73
C GLU A 149 -14.62 17.39 -5.62
N SER A 150 -14.34 17.87 -4.41
CA SER A 150 -13.91 19.26 -4.16
C SER A 150 -12.63 19.40 -3.34
N THR A 151 -12.04 18.29 -2.87
CA THR A 151 -10.83 18.33 -2.02
C THR A 151 -9.70 17.49 -2.60
N PRO A 152 -8.45 17.97 -2.51
CA PRO A 152 -7.28 17.22 -2.93
C PRO A 152 -7.06 15.94 -2.13
N GLY A 153 -6.40 14.96 -2.75
CA GLY A 153 -6.04 13.70 -2.09
C GLY A 153 -5.65 12.59 -3.06
N ALA A 154 -5.50 11.38 -2.51
CA ALA A 154 -5.25 10.14 -3.23
C ALA A 154 -6.52 9.58 -3.89
N ASN A 155 -6.35 8.82 -4.97
CA ASN A 155 -7.42 8.10 -5.64
C ASN A 155 -7.88 6.92 -4.77
N PRO A 156 -9.15 6.84 -4.35
CA PRO A 156 -9.64 5.79 -3.49
C PRO A 156 -9.86 4.47 -4.24
N LEU A 157 -9.73 3.38 -3.50
CA LEU A 157 -10.24 2.08 -3.90
C LEU A 157 -11.77 2.14 -3.95
N ASN A 158 -12.28 2.37 -5.15
CA ASN A 158 -13.70 2.38 -5.46
C ASN A 158 -13.93 1.67 -6.80
N ILE A 159 -14.43 0.44 -6.74
CA ILE A 159 -14.59 -0.43 -7.91
C ILE A 159 -15.48 0.20 -8.99
N ILE A 160 -16.54 0.92 -8.60
CA ILE A 160 -17.44 1.57 -9.56
C ILE A 160 -16.70 2.66 -10.34
N ARG A 161 -15.92 3.50 -9.65
CA ARG A 161 -15.11 4.54 -10.28
C ARG A 161 -14.00 3.93 -11.14
N PHE A 162 -13.32 2.91 -10.62
CA PHE A 162 -12.30 2.16 -11.36
C PHE A 162 -12.86 1.62 -12.69
N VAL A 163 -13.96 0.87 -12.68
CA VAL A 163 -14.55 0.30 -13.90
C VAL A 163 -14.96 1.39 -14.91
N ARG A 164 -15.53 2.51 -14.42
CA ARG A 164 -15.86 3.65 -15.29
C ARG A 164 -14.61 4.26 -15.92
N ASN A 165 -13.56 4.48 -15.13
CA ASN A 165 -12.30 5.05 -15.59
C ASN A 165 -11.60 4.16 -16.63
N ILE A 166 -11.56 2.85 -16.41
CA ILE A 166 -11.03 1.89 -17.39
C ILE A 166 -11.85 1.93 -18.69
N LYS A 167 -13.17 1.94 -18.60
CA LYS A 167 -14.05 2.01 -19.77
C LYS A 167 -13.89 3.31 -20.57
N GLU A 168 -13.75 4.45 -19.89
CA GLU A 168 -13.57 5.77 -20.53
C GLU A 168 -12.19 5.93 -21.19
N ASN A 169 -11.20 5.14 -20.78
CA ASN A 169 -9.84 5.17 -21.31
C ASN A 169 -9.49 3.93 -22.16
N GLN A 170 -10.49 3.11 -22.49
CA GLN A 170 -10.31 1.94 -23.34
C GLN A 170 -9.67 2.35 -24.68
N GLY A 171 -8.60 1.66 -25.07
CA GLY A 171 -7.86 1.91 -26.31
C GLY A 171 -6.90 3.10 -26.28
N LYS A 172 -6.77 3.83 -25.15
CA LYS A 172 -5.78 4.91 -24.99
C LYS A 172 -4.40 4.42 -24.58
N TYR A 173 -4.30 3.21 -24.05
CA TYR A 173 -3.06 2.53 -23.70
C TYR A 173 -3.08 1.10 -24.22
N ASP A 174 -1.90 0.53 -24.40
CA ASP A 174 -1.65 -0.85 -24.84
C ASP A 174 -1.36 -1.75 -23.62
N TYR A 175 -0.67 -1.19 -22.62
CA TYR A 175 -0.41 -1.81 -21.32
C TYR A 175 -0.99 -0.98 -20.19
N LEU A 176 -1.43 -1.64 -19.11
CA LEU A 176 -1.90 -0.98 -17.89
C LEU A 176 -1.20 -1.57 -16.68
N ILE A 177 -0.57 -0.70 -15.88
CA ILE A 177 0.08 -1.03 -14.62
C ILE A 177 -0.70 -0.34 -13.50
N VAL A 178 -1.21 -1.13 -12.56
CA VAL A 178 -2.02 -0.64 -11.43
C VAL A 178 -1.25 -0.79 -10.13
N PHE A 179 -1.07 0.33 -9.45
CA PHE A 179 -0.51 0.40 -8.10
C PHE A 179 -1.66 0.49 -7.11
N LEU A 180 -1.73 -0.47 -6.19
CA LEU A 180 -2.74 -0.52 -5.15
C LEU A 180 -2.07 -0.42 -3.78
N HIS A 181 -2.18 0.73 -3.13
CA HIS A 181 -1.68 0.93 -1.77
C HIS A 181 -2.67 0.33 -0.77
N SER A 182 -2.60 -0.99 -0.64
CA SER A 182 -3.46 -1.82 0.19
C SER A 182 -2.71 -3.04 0.70
N GLY A 183 -3.12 -3.51 1.87
CA GLY A 183 -2.58 -4.71 2.49
C GLY A 183 -2.53 -4.57 4.00
N ILE A 184 -1.94 -5.56 4.65
CA ILE A 184 -1.81 -5.55 6.09
C ILE A 184 -0.34 -5.40 6.45
N ASN A 185 -0.02 -4.38 7.24
CA ASN A 185 1.33 -4.14 7.77
C ASN A 185 1.96 -5.43 8.32
N ALA A 186 3.14 -5.78 7.81
CA ALA A 186 3.92 -6.97 8.15
C ALA A 186 3.15 -8.29 7.96
N TYR A 187 2.37 -8.40 6.89
CA TYR A 187 1.70 -9.63 6.47
C TYR A 187 2.06 -9.93 5.01
N THR A 188 2.58 -11.12 4.75
CA THR A 188 3.20 -11.51 3.47
C THR A 188 2.22 -12.15 2.47
N LEU A 189 0.99 -12.41 2.89
CA LEU A 189 -0.11 -12.89 2.04
C LEU A 189 -1.15 -11.76 1.87
N PRO A 190 -1.94 -11.76 0.79
CA PRO A 190 -3.11 -10.90 0.72
C PRO A 190 -4.21 -11.40 1.67
N SER A 191 -5.10 -10.50 2.05
CA SER A 191 -6.41 -10.93 2.55
C SER A 191 -7.23 -11.54 1.41
N PRO A 192 -8.23 -12.39 1.71
CA PRO A 192 -9.12 -12.94 0.70
C PRO A 192 -9.74 -11.87 -0.22
N LYS A 193 -10.20 -10.73 0.33
CA LYS A 193 -10.77 -9.65 -0.49
C LYS A 193 -9.74 -8.87 -1.28
N LEU A 194 -8.51 -8.69 -0.78
CA LEU A 194 -7.45 -8.05 -1.54
C LEU A 194 -7.08 -8.92 -2.76
N MET A 195 -6.97 -10.24 -2.56
CA MET A 195 -6.74 -11.20 -3.64
C MET A 195 -7.86 -11.16 -4.68
N GLU A 196 -9.12 -11.19 -4.24
CA GLU A 196 -10.30 -11.04 -5.11
C GLU A 196 -10.27 -9.72 -5.90
N THR A 197 -9.98 -8.61 -5.22
CA THR A 197 -9.90 -7.28 -5.83
C THR A 197 -8.81 -7.20 -6.89
N CYS A 198 -7.61 -7.72 -6.63
CA CYS A 198 -6.51 -7.70 -7.58
C CYS A 198 -6.78 -8.57 -8.80
N ARG A 199 -7.38 -9.75 -8.61
CA ARG A 199 -7.80 -10.63 -9.70
C ARG A 199 -8.89 -9.97 -10.56
N PHE A 200 -9.84 -9.26 -9.95
CA PHE A 200 -10.83 -8.47 -10.69
C PHE A 200 -10.18 -7.32 -11.49
N ILE A 201 -9.18 -6.63 -10.93
CA ILE A 201 -8.41 -5.61 -11.65
C ILE A 201 -7.69 -6.21 -12.87
N ALA A 202 -7.12 -7.41 -12.72
CA ALA A 202 -6.52 -8.16 -13.83
C ALA A 202 -7.56 -8.53 -14.91
N GLU A 203 -8.75 -9.00 -14.52
CA GLU A 203 -9.86 -9.28 -15.45
C GLU A 203 -10.29 -8.04 -16.25
N MET A 204 -10.12 -6.84 -15.69
CA MET A 204 -10.41 -5.57 -16.36
C MET A 204 -9.27 -5.08 -17.29
N GLY A 205 -8.21 -5.88 -17.50
CA GLY A 205 -7.16 -5.64 -18.49
C GLY A 205 -5.88 -5.00 -17.94
N ALA A 206 -5.68 -4.99 -16.61
CA ALA A 206 -4.39 -4.63 -16.03
C ALA A 206 -3.36 -5.75 -16.24
N HIS A 207 -2.18 -5.41 -16.73
CA HIS A 207 -1.12 -6.38 -17.05
C HIS A 207 -0.18 -6.64 -15.87
N LEU A 208 -0.02 -5.63 -15.01
CA LEU A 208 0.75 -5.71 -13.78
C LEU A 208 0.00 -5.00 -12.66
N ILE A 209 -0.24 -5.68 -11.56
CA ILE A 209 -0.88 -5.15 -10.36
C ILE A 209 0.11 -5.27 -9.21
N ILE A 210 0.39 -4.15 -8.54
CA ILE A 210 1.40 -4.08 -7.48
C ILE A 210 0.75 -3.55 -6.22
N CYS A 211 0.68 -4.39 -5.19
CA CYS A 211 0.27 -3.97 -3.86
C CYS A 211 1.46 -3.42 -3.08
N GLN A 212 1.28 -2.23 -2.54
CA GLN A 212 2.22 -1.51 -1.66
C GLN A 212 1.48 -1.16 -0.35
N HIS A 213 2.17 -0.77 0.74
CA HIS A 213 1.67 -0.62 2.13
C HIS A 213 2.06 -1.74 3.11
N SER A 214 2.13 -3.01 2.68
CA SER A 214 2.39 -4.11 3.65
C SER A 214 3.77 -4.00 4.33
N HIS A 215 4.69 -3.20 3.76
CA HIS A 215 6.05 -2.94 4.25
C HIS A 215 6.88 -4.22 4.45
N CYS A 216 6.55 -5.30 3.76
CA CYS A 216 7.32 -6.54 3.73
C CYS A 216 7.26 -7.17 2.34
N PRO A 217 8.27 -7.97 1.95
CA PRO A 217 8.22 -8.73 0.71
C PRO A 217 7.16 -9.84 0.86
N GLY A 218 6.09 -9.73 0.09
CA GLY A 218 5.00 -10.68 0.05
C GLY A 218 5.14 -11.69 -1.09
N CYS A 219 4.02 -12.31 -1.44
CA CYS A 219 3.93 -13.24 -2.57
C CYS A 219 3.53 -12.54 -3.89
N PHE A 220 3.61 -13.29 -4.98
CA PHE A 220 3.08 -12.89 -6.26
C PHE A 220 2.48 -14.10 -6.99
N GLU A 221 1.58 -13.84 -7.95
CA GLU A 221 1.02 -14.85 -8.83
C GLU A 221 0.96 -14.37 -10.27
N LYS A 222 0.92 -15.32 -11.20
CA LYS A 222 0.45 -15.06 -12.55
C LYS A 222 -1.03 -15.46 -12.60
N TYR A 223 -1.90 -14.51 -12.92
CA TYR A 223 -3.33 -14.72 -13.04
C TYR A 223 -3.74 -14.34 -14.47
N ASN A 224 -4.13 -15.33 -15.28
CA ASN A 224 -4.28 -15.18 -16.72
C ASN A 224 -3.00 -14.59 -17.36
N ASP A 225 -3.12 -13.50 -18.12
CA ASP A 225 -1.99 -12.78 -18.73
C ASP A 225 -1.39 -11.73 -17.79
N SER A 226 -1.88 -11.60 -16.56
CA SER A 226 -1.47 -10.57 -15.61
C SER A 226 -0.49 -11.10 -14.56
N TYR A 227 0.41 -10.24 -14.11
CA TYR A 227 1.22 -10.47 -12.90
C TYR A 227 0.62 -9.67 -11.75
N ILE A 228 0.45 -10.32 -10.59
CA ILE A 228 -0.06 -9.68 -9.37
C ILE A 228 0.98 -9.84 -8.26
N VAL A 229 1.39 -8.74 -7.64
CA VAL A 229 2.36 -8.70 -6.54
C VAL A 229 1.65 -8.22 -5.27
N TYR A 230 1.66 -9.04 -4.22
CA TYR A 230 0.98 -8.76 -2.94
C TYR A 230 1.97 -8.27 -1.86
N GLY A 231 2.68 -7.17 -2.16
CA GLY A 231 3.64 -6.55 -1.24
C GLY A 231 5.06 -6.61 -1.77
N GLN A 232 5.60 -5.46 -2.14
CA GLN A 232 6.98 -5.33 -2.61
C GLN A 232 8.01 -5.15 -1.48
N GLY A 233 7.56 -4.65 -0.32
CA GLY A 233 8.41 -4.16 0.76
C GLY A 233 8.85 -2.71 0.57
N ASN A 234 9.55 -2.18 1.57
CA ASN A 234 10.08 -0.81 1.53
C ASN A 234 11.33 -0.77 0.66
N LEU A 235 11.48 0.21 -0.23
CA LEU A 235 12.75 0.46 -0.91
C LEU A 235 13.69 1.28 -0.02
N ILE A 236 13.25 2.44 0.47
CA ILE A 236 14.01 3.23 1.47
C ILE A 236 13.03 3.86 2.45
N PHE A 237 12.84 3.21 3.59
CA PHE A 237 11.94 3.68 4.65
C PHE A 237 12.57 3.34 6.01
N ASP A 238 13.46 4.20 6.49
CA ASP A 238 14.19 3.94 7.74
C ASP A 238 13.38 4.32 8.98
N ARG A 239 12.98 3.30 9.75
CA ARG A 239 12.37 3.47 11.06
C ARG A 239 13.21 2.76 12.12
N LYS A 240 13.80 3.54 13.04
CA LYS A 240 14.65 3.03 14.12
C LYS A 240 14.04 1.86 14.90
N ALA A 241 12.72 1.87 15.11
CA ALA A 241 11.99 0.84 15.84
C ALA A 241 11.75 -0.48 15.07
N LYS A 242 12.20 -0.60 13.81
CA LYS A 242 11.89 -1.73 12.92
C LYS A 242 13.13 -2.46 12.39
N LYS A 243 14.30 -2.25 13.00
CA LYS A 243 15.55 -2.92 12.61
C LYS A 243 15.45 -4.45 12.69
N ASN A 244 16.15 -5.13 11.79
CA ASN A 244 16.27 -6.59 11.72
C ASN A 244 14.91 -7.31 11.58
N SER A 245 14.00 -6.72 10.82
CA SER A 245 12.69 -7.30 10.54
C SER A 245 12.40 -7.34 9.03
N LEU A 246 11.25 -7.91 8.65
CA LEU A 246 10.75 -7.88 7.28
C LEU A 246 10.66 -6.45 6.70
N TRP A 247 10.58 -5.43 7.56
CA TRP A 247 10.62 -4.01 7.19
C TRP A 247 11.86 -3.60 6.38
N ASN A 248 12.99 -4.28 6.63
CA ASN A 248 14.25 -4.01 5.98
C ASN A 248 14.44 -4.82 4.69
N LYS A 249 13.51 -5.69 4.31
CA LYS A 249 13.61 -6.51 3.09
C LYS A 249 12.60 -6.02 2.05
N GLY A 250 12.95 -6.18 0.79
CA GLY A 250 12.06 -5.92 -0.34
C GLY A 250 12.65 -6.46 -1.63
N PHE A 251 12.01 -6.16 -2.74
CA PHE A 251 12.56 -6.49 -4.06
C PHE A 251 12.20 -5.41 -5.08
N LEU A 252 13.10 -5.13 -6.03
CA LEU A 252 12.78 -4.33 -7.20
C LEU A 252 12.02 -5.20 -8.18
N ILE A 253 11.05 -4.61 -8.86
CA ILE A 253 10.34 -5.24 -9.97
C ILE A 253 10.96 -4.72 -11.26
N LYS A 254 11.36 -5.63 -12.14
CA LYS A 254 11.68 -5.34 -13.54
C LYS A 254 10.57 -5.92 -14.41
N PHE A 255 9.80 -5.03 -15.03
CA PHE A 255 8.75 -5.36 -15.97
C PHE A 255 9.24 -5.06 -17.39
N VAL A 256 9.30 -6.07 -18.23
CA VAL A 256 9.83 -5.95 -19.59
C VAL A 256 8.70 -6.15 -20.58
N ILE A 257 8.49 -5.18 -21.46
CA ILE A 257 7.53 -5.24 -22.56
C ILE A 257 8.31 -5.39 -23.87
N SER A 258 8.15 -6.54 -24.52
CA SER A 258 8.85 -6.84 -25.77
C SER A 258 8.09 -6.33 -26.99
N ASP A 259 6.77 -6.48 -26.98
CA ASP A 259 5.83 -6.03 -28.03
C ASP A 259 4.40 -5.90 -27.43
N TYR A 260 3.37 -5.76 -28.27
CA TYR A 260 1.96 -5.61 -27.86
C TYR A 260 1.35 -6.81 -27.11
N LYS A 261 1.98 -7.99 -27.14
CA LYS A 261 1.45 -9.23 -26.55
C LYS A 261 2.41 -9.92 -25.59
N ASN A 262 3.69 -9.54 -25.60
CA ASN A 262 4.73 -10.23 -24.87
C ASN A 262 5.32 -9.32 -23.78
N HIS A 263 5.10 -9.71 -22.54
CA HIS A 263 5.69 -9.09 -21.36
C HIS A 263 6.23 -10.13 -20.38
N SER A 264 7.18 -9.71 -19.56
CA SER A 264 7.74 -10.56 -18.51
C SER A 264 8.00 -9.77 -17.23
N PHE A 265 8.06 -10.51 -16.14
CA PHE A 265 8.23 -10.00 -14.79
C PHE A 265 9.40 -10.72 -14.12
N THR A 266 10.34 -9.95 -13.58
CA THR A 266 11.43 -10.46 -12.75
C THR A 266 11.60 -9.59 -11.51
N ILE A 267 12.20 -10.16 -10.46
CA ILE A 267 12.48 -9.44 -9.23
C ILE A 267 13.96 -9.47 -8.84
N THR A 268 14.41 -8.40 -8.22
CA THR A 268 15.76 -8.27 -7.65
C THR A 268 15.66 -7.98 -6.16
N PRO A 269 15.97 -8.94 -5.28
CA PRO A 269 15.82 -8.76 -3.83
C PRO A 269 16.87 -7.81 -3.26
N TYR A 270 16.50 -7.04 -2.25
CA TYR A 270 17.38 -6.11 -1.56
C TYR A 270 17.09 -6.02 -0.05
N GLU A 271 18.08 -5.54 0.71
CA GLU A 271 17.90 -5.07 2.08
C GLU A 271 18.10 -3.55 2.18
N GLN A 272 17.23 -2.86 2.92
CA GLN A 272 17.26 -1.41 3.12
C GLN A 272 17.47 -1.02 4.58
N SER A 273 18.36 -0.06 4.81
CA SER A 273 18.56 0.64 6.08
C SER A 273 18.84 -0.23 7.31
N LYS A 274 19.23 -1.49 7.14
CA LYS A 274 19.55 -2.42 8.23
C LYS A 274 20.86 -1.99 8.92
N ASP A 275 21.99 -2.31 8.31
CA ASP A 275 23.32 -1.97 8.83
C ASP A 275 23.99 -0.83 8.05
N THR A 276 23.52 -0.56 6.83
CA THR A 276 24.09 0.48 5.95
C THR A 276 23.02 1.49 5.53
N TYR A 277 23.44 2.59 4.89
CA TYR A 277 22.53 3.55 4.28
C TYR A 277 21.91 2.98 3.00
N GLY A 278 20.73 3.45 2.67
CA GLY A 278 20.06 3.10 1.42
C GLY A 278 19.62 1.64 1.34
N ALA A 279 19.43 1.17 0.10
CA ALA A 279 19.11 -0.20 -0.25
C ALA A 279 20.27 -0.86 -1.02
N LYS A 280 20.46 -2.17 -0.82
CA LYS A 280 21.51 -2.99 -1.45
C LYS A 280 20.98 -4.35 -1.85
N LYS A 281 21.42 -4.90 -2.98
CA LYS A 281 21.00 -6.24 -3.43
C LYS A 281 21.34 -7.30 -2.39
N ILE A 282 20.43 -8.25 -2.22
CA ILE A 282 20.72 -9.50 -1.52
C ILE A 282 21.42 -10.43 -2.51
N LEU A 283 22.60 -10.93 -2.15
CA LEU A 283 23.45 -11.75 -3.01
C LEU A 283 23.60 -13.20 -2.48
N ASN A 284 24.11 -14.08 -3.34
CA ASN A 284 24.52 -15.46 -3.02
C ASN A 284 23.44 -16.30 -2.31
N GLU A 285 23.79 -17.06 -1.27
CA GLU A 285 22.86 -17.95 -0.57
C GLU A 285 21.66 -17.21 0.02
N ASN A 286 21.85 -15.99 0.53
CA ASN A 286 20.75 -15.16 1.02
C ASN A 286 19.75 -14.83 -0.09
N ARG A 287 20.22 -14.67 -1.33
CA ARG A 287 19.37 -14.45 -2.50
C ARG A 287 18.53 -15.70 -2.78
N SER A 288 19.15 -16.87 -2.82
CA SER A 288 18.43 -18.14 -3.02
C SER A 288 17.39 -18.41 -1.93
N ASN A 289 17.74 -18.14 -0.67
CA ASN A 289 16.80 -18.27 0.46
C ASN A 289 15.61 -17.32 0.31
N PHE A 290 15.84 -16.07 -0.08
CA PHE A 290 14.77 -15.10 -0.33
C PHE A 290 13.79 -15.59 -1.42
N PHE A 291 14.30 -16.09 -2.54
CA PHE A 291 13.45 -16.64 -3.60
C PHE A 291 12.67 -17.87 -3.13
N ASN A 292 13.30 -18.76 -2.35
CA ASN A 292 12.63 -19.93 -1.79
C ASN A 292 11.50 -19.54 -0.82
N GLU A 293 11.73 -18.55 0.05
CA GLU A 293 10.71 -18.01 0.97
C GLU A 293 9.51 -17.46 0.19
N ILE A 294 9.74 -16.56 -0.79
CA ILE A 294 8.65 -16.00 -1.59
C ILE A 294 7.91 -17.07 -2.39
N LYS A 295 8.63 -18.04 -2.96
CA LYS A 295 8.02 -19.14 -3.72
C LYS A 295 7.08 -19.95 -2.82
N GLN A 296 7.53 -20.35 -1.63
CA GLN A 296 6.71 -21.09 -0.67
C GLN A 296 5.46 -20.32 -0.23
N ILE A 297 5.57 -19.00 -0.05
CA ILE A 297 4.41 -18.16 0.29
C ILE A 297 3.46 -18.06 -0.91
N SER A 298 4.00 -17.91 -2.12
CA SER A 298 3.22 -17.78 -3.36
C SER A 298 2.48 -19.06 -3.75
N GLU A 299 3.04 -20.23 -3.46
CA GLU A 299 2.37 -21.53 -3.68
C GLU A 299 1.04 -21.62 -2.93
N LYS A 300 0.90 -20.94 -1.79
CA LYS A 300 -0.35 -20.89 -1.02
C LYS A 300 -1.51 -20.21 -1.75
N LEU A 301 -1.23 -19.35 -2.74
CA LEU A 301 -2.25 -18.63 -3.50
C LEU A 301 -3.06 -19.55 -4.43
N SER A 302 -2.54 -20.74 -4.72
CA SER A 302 -3.21 -21.75 -5.54
C SER A 302 -4.43 -22.38 -4.85
N ASP A 303 -4.49 -22.34 -3.52
CA ASP A 303 -5.61 -22.83 -2.73
C ASP A 303 -6.28 -21.69 -1.92
N PRO A 304 -7.48 -21.23 -2.33
CA PRO A 304 -8.24 -20.22 -1.60
C PRO A 304 -8.52 -20.59 -0.13
N LEU A 305 -8.62 -21.88 0.21
CA LEU A 305 -8.81 -22.33 1.59
C LEU A 305 -7.55 -22.11 2.42
N GLN A 306 -6.36 -22.35 1.85
CA GLN A 306 -5.09 -22.08 2.53
C GLN A 306 -4.92 -20.58 2.82
N VAL A 307 -5.22 -19.71 1.85
CA VAL A 307 -5.23 -18.26 2.04
C VAL A 307 -6.21 -17.87 3.15
N ARG A 308 -7.44 -18.42 3.11
CA ARG A 308 -8.47 -18.15 4.13
C ARG A 308 -8.04 -18.59 5.53
N ASN A 309 -7.35 -19.71 5.67
CA ASN A 309 -6.88 -20.23 6.95
C ASN A 309 -5.78 -19.34 7.55
N GLU A 310 -4.79 -18.94 6.76
CA GLU A 310 -3.74 -18.00 7.18
C GLU A 310 -4.34 -16.64 7.56
N TRP A 311 -5.36 -16.20 6.84
CA TRP A 311 -6.11 -14.98 7.16
C TRP A 311 -6.82 -15.07 8.51
N ILE A 312 -7.50 -16.19 8.81
CA ILE A 312 -8.13 -16.42 10.12
C ILE A 312 -7.10 -16.40 11.23
N LYS A 313 -5.92 -16.99 11.00
CA LYS A 313 -4.82 -17.00 11.97
C LYS A 313 -4.38 -15.57 12.29
N LEU A 314 -4.11 -14.75 11.27
CA LEU A 314 -3.77 -13.33 11.44
C LEU A 314 -4.86 -12.56 12.21
N CYS A 315 -6.12 -12.74 11.82
CA CYS A 315 -7.24 -12.10 12.50
C CYS A 315 -7.30 -12.49 13.98
N ASN A 316 -7.06 -13.77 14.30
CA ASN A 316 -7.04 -14.26 15.67
C ASN A 316 -5.90 -13.68 16.50
N GLU A 317 -4.71 -13.51 15.92
CA GLU A 317 -3.56 -12.88 16.56
C GLU A 317 -3.83 -11.41 16.87
N ARG A 318 -4.49 -10.69 15.95
CA ARG A 318 -4.70 -9.23 16.07
C ARG A 318 -6.02 -8.83 16.76
N LYS A 319 -6.97 -9.75 16.95
CA LYS A 319 -8.34 -9.43 17.41
C LYS A 319 -8.41 -8.62 18.70
N HIS A 320 -7.47 -8.79 19.62
CA HIS A 320 -7.49 -8.08 20.90
C HIS A 320 -7.28 -6.57 20.73
N GLY A 321 -6.43 -6.14 19.77
CA GLY A 321 -6.27 -4.73 19.44
C GLY A 321 -7.55 -4.12 18.83
N TYR A 322 -8.20 -4.85 17.93
CA TYR A 322 -9.48 -4.43 17.35
C TYR A 322 -10.60 -4.39 18.39
N TYR A 323 -10.69 -5.39 19.27
CA TYR A 323 -11.66 -5.39 20.35
C TYR A 323 -11.45 -4.22 21.31
N PHE A 324 -10.20 -3.92 21.70
CA PHE A 324 -9.92 -2.76 22.53
C PHE A 324 -10.40 -1.47 21.86
N GLY A 325 -10.09 -1.30 20.56
CA GLY A 325 -10.56 -0.15 19.78
C GLY A 325 -12.07 -0.07 19.63
N LEU A 326 -12.79 -1.19 19.53
CA LEU A 326 -14.27 -1.21 19.40
C LEU A 326 -15.01 -1.11 20.75
N PHE A 327 -14.43 -1.65 21.83
CA PHE A 327 -15.15 -1.92 23.07
C PHE A 327 -14.61 -1.18 24.30
N ALA A 328 -13.71 -0.18 24.14
CA ALA A 328 -13.24 0.64 25.26
C ALA A 328 -14.38 1.30 26.07
N ALA A 329 -15.59 1.44 25.51
CA ALA A 329 -16.76 2.00 26.19
C ALA A 329 -17.82 0.97 26.64
N TYR A 330 -17.59 -0.34 26.51
CA TYR A 330 -18.65 -1.36 26.69
C TYR A 330 -18.99 -1.70 28.15
N ILE A 331 -18.38 -1.02 29.13
CA ILE A 331 -18.68 -1.22 30.55
C ILE A 331 -20.04 -0.59 30.87
N ASN A 332 -21.11 -1.40 30.91
CA ASN A 332 -22.50 -1.09 31.33
C ASN A 332 -23.41 -0.31 30.35
N PHE A 333 -23.74 -0.95 29.22
CA PHE A 333 -24.65 -0.44 28.17
C PHE A 333 -26.04 0.05 28.65
N ARG A 334 -26.64 -0.54 29.69
CA ARG A 334 -27.97 -0.13 30.18
C ARG A 334 -27.94 1.20 30.94
N ILE A 335 -26.96 1.37 31.82
CA ILE A 335 -26.80 2.59 32.63
C ILE A 335 -26.28 3.72 31.76
N ILE A 336 -25.29 3.44 30.89
CA ILE A 336 -24.73 4.45 29.98
C ILE A 336 -25.79 4.90 28.96
N LYS A 337 -26.64 4.02 28.42
CA LYS A 337 -27.72 4.44 27.50
C LYS A 337 -28.72 5.40 28.15
N PHE A 338 -29.09 5.15 29.40
CA PHE A 338 -29.97 6.05 30.17
C PHE A 338 -29.28 7.40 30.43
N LEU A 339 -28.03 7.36 30.89
CA LEU A 339 -27.25 8.55 31.19
C LEU A 339 -26.92 9.36 29.93
N ASN A 340 -26.65 8.72 28.80
CA ASN A 340 -26.38 9.40 27.54
C ASN A 340 -27.58 10.15 27.00
N ARG A 341 -28.77 9.53 27.06
CA ARG A 341 -30.02 10.19 26.65
C ARG A 341 -30.28 11.47 27.44
N LYS A 342 -29.76 11.57 28.68
CA LYS A 342 -29.99 12.69 29.59
C LYS A 342 -28.85 13.72 29.62
N PHE A 343 -27.60 13.30 29.38
CA PHE A 343 -26.41 14.13 29.61
C PHE A 343 -25.39 14.14 28.46
N ASN A 344 -25.70 13.50 27.33
CA ASN A 344 -24.83 13.35 26.16
C ASN A 344 -23.40 12.88 26.47
N ILE A 345 -23.28 11.93 27.41
CA ILE A 345 -21.99 11.50 27.95
C ILE A 345 -21.17 10.73 26.91
N PHE A 346 -21.79 10.12 25.88
CA PHE A 346 -21.04 9.39 24.85
C PHE A 346 -20.11 10.28 24.03
N GLU A 347 -20.51 11.52 23.71
CA GLU A 347 -19.61 12.51 23.09
C GLU A 347 -18.42 12.86 23.99
N LYS A 348 -18.59 12.73 25.32
CA LYS A 348 -17.53 12.98 26.30
C LYS A 348 -16.68 11.75 26.64
N ILE A 349 -17.19 10.53 26.37
CA ILE A 349 -16.52 9.25 26.67
C ILE A 349 -15.48 8.92 25.60
N TYR A 350 -15.79 9.19 24.33
CA TYR A 350 -14.85 8.94 23.25
C TYR A 350 -13.93 10.13 23.05
N SER A 351 -12.64 9.94 23.33
CA SER A 351 -11.63 10.91 22.93
C SER A 351 -11.58 11.03 21.41
N THR A 352 -11.14 12.18 20.92
CA THR A 352 -10.89 12.39 19.48
C THR A 352 -10.03 11.27 18.88
N GLN A 353 -9.01 10.81 19.61
CA GLN A 353 -8.17 9.69 19.17
C GLN A 353 -8.95 8.39 18.99
N HIS A 354 -9.89 8.11 19.89
CA HIS A 354 -10.73 6.92 19.77
C HIS A 354 -11.67 7.01 18.57
N LEU A 355 -12.23 8.19 18.30
CA LEU A 355 -13.06 8.42 17.11
C LEU A 355 -12.27 8.20 15.82
N LEU A 356 -11.01 8.66 15.74
CA LEU A 356 -10.13 8.43 14.59
C LEU A 356 -9.81 6.95 14.41
N VAL A 357 -9.62 6.18 15.49
CA VAL A 357 -9.42 4.73 15.40
C VAL A 357 -10.67 4.05 14.82
N LEU A 358 -11.86 4.40 15.32
CA LEU A 358 -13.12 3.85 14.81
C LEU A 358 -13.34 4.23 13.35
N GLU A 359 -13.12 5.50 12.99
CA GLU A 359 -13.21 5.98 11.62
C GLU A 359 -12.28 5.18 10.70
N ASN A 360 -11.02 4.97 11.09
CA ASN A 360 -10.07 4.16 10.34
C ASN A 360 -10.55 2.70 10.19
N TYR A 361 -11.11 2.12 11.25
CA TYR A 361 -11.66 0.76 11.20
C TYR A 361 -12.81 0.59 10.22
N PHE A 362 -13.65 1.62 10.08
CA PHE A 362 -14.80 1.57 9.18
C PHE A 362 -14.50 2.06 7.77
N LYS A 363 -13.51 2.94 7.57
CA LYS A 363 -13.20 3.47 6.25
C LYS A 363 -12.20 2.61 5.47
N THR A 364 -11.19 2.03 6.13
CA THR A 364 -10.15 1.22 5.47
C THR A 364 -10.63 -0.20 5.18
N GLU A 365 -10.45 -0.68 3.95
CA GLU A 365 -10.89 -2.00 3.47
C GLU A 365 -10.32 -3.15 4.31
N SER A 366 -9.01 -3.15 4.53
CA SER A 366 -8.26 -4.15 5.28
C SER A 366 -8.71 -4.23 6.74
N HIS A 367 -8.92 -3.08 7.38
CA HIS A 367 -9.42 -3.04 8.76
C HIS A 367 -10.87 -3.55 8.86
N ARG A 368 -11.74 -3.12 7.94
CA ARG A 368 -13.12 -3.63 7.86
C ARG A 368 -13.14 -5.15 7.71
N GLU A 369 -12.32 -5.70 6.83
CA GLU A 369 -12.28 -7.14 6.57
C GLU A 369 -11.81 -7.92 7.80
N ILE A 370 -10.80 -7.43 8.53
CA ILE A 370 -10.35 -8.05 9.78
C ILE A 370 -11.50 -8.10 10.78
N ILE A 371 -12.19 -6.98 10.99
CA ILE A 371 -13.30 -6.90 11.95
C ILE A 371 -14.43 -7.84 11.54
N GLN A 372 -14.84 -7.83 10.27
CA GLN A 372 -15.87 -8.72 9.75
C GLN A 372 -15.49 -10.19 9.96
N THR A 373 -14.26 -10.56 9.64
CA THR A 373 -13.75 -11.92 9.82
C THR A 373 -13.78 -12.33 11.30
N ILE A 374 -13.31 -11.47 12.21
CA ILE A 374 -13.33 -11.73 13.66
C ILE A 374 -14.76 -11.97 14.15
N LEU A 375 -15.72 -11.15 13.71
CA LEU A 375 -17.12 -11.25 14.11
C LEU A 375 -17.77 -12.52 13.56
N GLU A 376 -17.52 -12.87 12.30
CA GLU A 376 -18.00 -14.11 11.67
C GLU A 376 -17.49 -15.35 12.41
N GLU A 377 -16.19 -15.42 12.70
CA GLU A 377 -15.59 -16.56 13.40
C GLU A 377 -16.14 -16.70 14.83
N LYS A 378 -16.39 -15.59 15.53
CA LYS A 378 -17.04 -15.60 16.84
C LYS A 378 -18.49 -16.08 16.77
N ARG A 379 -19.23 -15.70 15.72
CA ARG A 379 -20.60 -16.17 15.49
C ARG A 379 -20.63 -17.67 15.24
N LYS A 380 -19.82 -18.17 14.30
CA LYS A 380 -19.72 -19.60 13.96
C LYS A 380 -19.39 -20.47 15.19
N LYS A 381 -18.45 -20.02 16.02
CA LYS A 381 -18.12 -20.70 17.28
C LYS A 381 -19.31 -20.78 18.25
N SER A 382 -20.10 -19.70 18.31
CA SER A 382 -21.29 -19.64 19.18
C SER A 382 -22.42 -20.53 18.68
N GLU A 383 -22.61 -20.62 17.35
CA GLU A 383 -23.57 -21.52 16.71
C GLU A 383 -23.21 -22.99 16.94
N LYS A 384 -21.93 -23.35 16.78
CA LYS A 384 -21.44 -24.70 17.07
C LYS A 384 -21.67 -25.10 18.53
N ASN A 385 -21.32 -24.23 19.48
CA ASN A 385 -21.56 -24.48 20.90
C ASN A 385 -23.05 -24.69 21.22
N LYS A 386 -23.95 -23.92 20.58
CA LYS A 386 -25.40 -24.14 20.72
C LYS A 386 -25.80 -25.52 20.19
N GLN A 387 -25.38 -25.89 18.97
CA GLN A 387 -25.69 -27.21 18.40
C GLN A 387 -25.18 -28.36 19.27
N ASP A 388 -23.96 -28.26 19.79
CA ASP A 388 -23.39 -29.28 20.68
C ASP A 388 -24.16 -29.37 22.01
N SER A 389 -24.65 -28.23 22.53
CA SER A 389 -25.50 -28.21 23.73
C SER A 389 -26.87 -28.86 23.49
N TYR A 390 -27.50 -28.63 22.33
CA TYR A 390 -28.76 -29.30 21.97
C TYR A 390 -28.58 -30.81 21.82
N LYS A 391 -27.49 -31.27 21.19
CA LYS A 391 -27.19 -32.70 21.06
C LYS A 391 -27.04 -33.38 22.42
N LYS A 392 -26.41 -32.71 23.40
CA LYS A 392 -26.26 -33.22 24.78
C LYS A 392 -27.56 -33.26 25.60
N VAL A 393 -28.58 -32.50 25.22
CA VAL A 393 -29.89 -32.51 25.90
C VAL A 393 -30.80 -33.60 25.31
N ILE A 394 -30.54 -34.05 24.07
CA ILE A 394 -31.32 -35.06 23.36
C ILE A 394 -30.73 -36.48 23.53
N SER A 395 -29.44 -36.59 23.87
CA SER A 395 -28.77 -37.83 24.31
C SER A 395 -28.94 -38.05 25.81
#